data_AF-A0A6P8NJN3-F1
#
_entry.id   AF-A0A6P8NJN3-F1
#
_cell.length_a   1.000
_cell.length_b   1.000
_cell.length_c   1.000
_cell.angle_alpha   90.00
_cell.angle_beta   90.00
_cell.angle_gamma   90.00
#
_symmetry.space_group_name_H-M   'P 1'
#
loop_
_entity.id
_entity.type
_entity.pdbx_description
1 polymer ?
#
loop_
_entity_poly.entity_id
_entity_poly.type
_entity_poly.pdbx_seq_one_letter_code
_entity_poly.pdbx_strand_id
1 'polypeptide(L)'
;MDKPALILFFFLFFASAASASDTRTTELSCSGRAYYNVTLTAYYPVFDSDNEFDYLDARTRKLRNLQDYLDGRAEFVTVSMDLDSGIPYGTKLCIPELNEKFLRPIRLQARDKSRYNDVSRNSPDFSHVDICVRTEQDTYDNSVNGIVTLYVQLVEK
;
A
#
# COMPACT_ATOMS: atom_id res chain seq x y z
N MET A 1 76.49 -14.40 -1.50
CA MET A 1 75.46 -13.54 -2.13
C MET A 1 74.14 -13.80 -1.45
N ASP A 2 73.46 -12.71 -1.13
CA ASP A 2 72.50 -12.58 -0.05
C ASP A 2 71.07 -13.06 -0.37
N LYS A 3 70.50 -13.63 0.70
CA LYS A 3 69.12 -13.57 1.22
C LYS A 3 67.91 -14.22 0.49
N PRO A 4 67.02 -14.86 1.29
CA PRO A 4 65.75 -15.47 0.89
C PRO A 4 64.57 -14.48 0.97
N ALA A 5 63.45 -14.78 0.31
CA ALA A 5 62.14 -14.27 0.71
C ALA A 5 61.00 -15.15 0.17
N LEU A 6 60.41 -15.90 1.10
CA LEU A 6 59.13 -16.58 1.02
C LEU A 6 58.01 -15.54 1.19
N ILE A 7 57.04 -15.44 0.27
CA ILE A 7 55.73 -14.81 0.55
C ILE A 7 54.63 -15.64 -0.10
N LEU A 8 53.93 -16.39 0.74
CA LEU A 8 52.71 -17.14 0.46
C LEU A 8 51.52 -16.17 0.56
N PHE A 9 50.87 -15.85 -0.56
CA PHE A 9 49.63 -15.05 -0.54
C PHE A 9 48.41 -15.97 -0.42
N PHE A 10 47.95 -16.18 0.81
CA PHE A 10 46.64 -16.76 1.10
C PHE A 10 45.59 -15.63 1.04
N PHE A 11 44.89 -15.49 -0.08
CA PHE A 11 43.73 -14.61 -0.16
C PHE A 11 42.52 -15.32 0.47
N LEU A 12 42.24 -14.98 1.73
CA LEU A 12 40.98 -15.28 2.40
C LEU A 12 39.85 -14.50 1.70
N PHE A 13 39.06 -15.17 0.88
CA PHE A 13 37.76 -14.68 0.41
C PHE A 13 36.75 -14.79 1.55
N PHE A 14 36.72 -13.81 2.44
CA PHE A 14 35.53 -13.56 3.27
C PHE A 14 34.50 -12.86 2.38
N ALA A 15 33.62 -13.63 1.75
CA ALA A 15 32.42 -13.08 1.15
C ALA A 15 31.46 -12.63 2.27
N SER A 16 31.38 -11.32 2.46
CA SER A 16 30.50 -10.65 3.42
C SER A 16 29.04 -11.05 3.22
N ALA A 17 28.50 -11.83 4.16
CA ALA A 17 27.07 -12.09 4.26
C ALA A 17 26.45 -11.19 5.35
N ALA A 18 26.31 -9.90 5.07
CA ALA A 18 25.50 -9.00 5.90
C ALA A 18 25.19 -7.71 5.11
N SER A 19 23.90 -7.45 4.84
CA SER A 19 23.27 -6.14 4.58
C SER A 19 21.99 -6.21 3.71
N ALA A 20 21.48 -7.40 3.38
CA ALA A 20 20.20 -7.52 2.65
C ALA A 20 18.96 -7.32 3.54
N SER A 21 19.10 -7.41 4.87
CA SER A 21 17.96 -7.31 5.79
C SER A 21 17.56 -5.85 6.10
N ASP A 22 18.53 -4.93 6.19
CA ASP A 22 18.29 -3.55 6.62
C ASP A 22 17.68 -2.68 5.51
N THR A 23 18.09 -2.95 4.26
CA THR A 23 17.54 -2.32 3.06
C THR A 23 16.10 -2.75 2.78
N ARG A 24 15.74 -4.03 2.99
CA ARG A 24 14.35 -4.49 2.81
C ARG A 24 13.38 -3.87 3.82
N THR A 25 13.82 -3.69 5.07
CA THR A 25 12.97 -3.10 6.12
C THR A 25 12.69 -1.62 5.85
N THR A 26 13.68 -0.88 5.34
CA THR A 26 13.49 0.53 4.98
C THR A 26 12.58 0.69 3.77
N GLU A 27 12.69 -0.20 2.77
CA GLU A 27 11.82 -0.16 1.58
C GLU A 27 10.34 -0.41 1.89
N LEU A 28 10.01 -1.25 2.88
CA LEU A 28 8.62 -1.57 3.24
C LEU A 28 7.99 -0.59 4.24
N SER A 29 8.80 0.29 4.83
CA SER A 29 8.33 1.23 5.85
C SER A 29 7.34 2.27 5.29
N CYS A 30 6.35 2.63 6.10
CA CYS A 30 5.44 3.74 5.82
C CYS A 30 5.89 5.00 6.57
N SER A 31 5.69 6.16 5.95
CA SER A 31 5.98 7.47 6.54
C SER A 31 4.77 8.40 6.46
N GLY A 32 4.72 9.40 7.35
CA GLY A 32 3.62 10.35 7.46
C GLY A 32 2.85 10.23 8.76
N ARG A 33 1.61 10.71 8.77
CA ARG A 33 0.74 10.66 9.96
C ARG A 33 0.10 9.28 10.07
N ALA A 34 0.36 8.60 11.18
CA ALA A 34 -0.23 7.30 11.47
C ALA A 34 -1.63 7.43 12.11
N TYR A 35 -2.53 6.55 11.68
CA TYR A 35 -3.85 6.30 12.23
C TYR A 35 -3.93 4.81 12.57
N TYR A 36 -4.25 4.50 13.82
CA TYR A 36 -4.29 3.14 14.33
C TYR A 36 -5.72 2.64 14.41
N ASN A 37 -5.88 1.32 14.46
CA ASN A 37 -7.18 0.65 14.55
C ASN A 37 -8.12 1.00 13.39
N VAL A 38 -7.58 1.12 12.18
CA VAL A 38 -8.35 1.40 10.97
C VAL A 38 -8.96 0.11 10.46
N THR A 39 -10.26 0.13 10.16
CA THR A 39 -10.95 -1.00 9.53
C THR A 39 -10.62 -1.01 8.04
N LEU A 40 -9.88 -2.02 7.61
CA LEU A 40 -9.63 -2.34 6.21
C LEU A 40 -10.65 -3.39 5.75
N THR A 41 -11.35 -3.11 4.65
CA THR A 41 -12.14 -4.12 3.93
C THR A 41 -11.77 -4.13 2.45
N ALA A 42 -12.27 -5.09 1.69
CA ALA A 42 -12.07 -5.16 0.25
C ALA A 42 -13.39 -5.06 -0.53
N TYR A 43 -13.33 -4.41 -1.69
CA TYR A 43 -14.42 -4.34 -2.67
C TYR A 43 -13.87 -4.54 -4.08
N TYR A 44 -14.74 -4.83 -5.05
CA TYR A 44 -14.34 -5.06 -6.43
C TYR A 44 -15.26 -4.31 -7.41
N PRO A 45 -14.75 -3.93 -8.60
CA PRO A 45 -15.56 -3.25 -9.61
C PRO A 45 -16.57 -4.20 -10.26
N VAL A 46 -17.81 -3.74 -10.43
CA VAL A 46 -18.89 -4.47 -11.13
C VAL A 46 -19.14 -3.80 -12.49
N PHE A 47 -18.41 -4.23 -13.52
CA PHE A 47 -18.38 -3.56 -14.83
C PHE A 47 -19.66 -3.73 -15.66
N ASP A 48 -20.50 -4.70 -15.32
CA ASP A 48 -21.80 -4.95 -15.94
C ASP A 48 -22.96 -4.25 -15.21
N SER A 49 -22.65 -3.43 -14.19
CA SER A 49 -23.64 -2.62 -13.49
C SER A 49 -24.10 -1.41 -14.33
N ASP A 50 -25.39 -1.11 -14.25
CA ASP A 50 -25.97 0.13 -14.76
C ASP A 50 -25.57 1.37 -13.92
N ASN A 51 -24.98 1.15 -12.74
CA ASN A 51 -24.49 2.20 -11.86
C ASN A 51 -22.99 2.43 -12.06
N GLU A 52 -22.63 3.59 -12.62
CA GLU A 52 -21.23 3.95 -12.87
C GLU A 52 -20.36 3.99 -11.61
N PHE A 53 -20.96 4.24 -10.43
CA PHE A 53 -20.24 4.23 -9.15
C PHE A 53 -19.75 2.83 -8.76
N ASP A 54 -20.22 1.77 -9.41
CA ASP A 54 -19.77 0.41 -9.12
C ASP A 54 -18.44 0.08 -9.83
N TYR A 55 -17.96 0.93 -10.74
CA TYR A 55 -16.70 0.69 -11.47
C TYR A 55 -15.88 1.94 -11.81
N LEU A 56 -16.37 3.14 -11.47
CA LEU A 56 -15.67 4.41 -11.58
C LEU A 56 -15.54 5.10 -10.21
N ASP A 57 -14.42 5.82 -10.03
CA ASP A 57 -14.14 6.59 -8.82
C ASP A 57 -14.96 7.89 -8.73
N ALA A 58 -14.75 8.65 -7.65
CA ALA A 58 -15.44 9.90 -7.37
C ALA A 58 -15.29 11.00 -8.44
N ARG A 59 -14.37 10.83 -9.40
CA ARG A 59 -14.12 11.73 -10.53
C ARG A 59 -14.30 11.01 -11.87
N THR A 60 -15.14 9.98 -11.90
CA THR A 60 -15.50 9.18 -13.07
C THR A 60 -14.29 8.55 -13.79
N ARG A 61 -13.23 8.23 -13.04
CA ARG A 61 -12.06 7.51 -13.56
C ARG A 61 -12.12 6.04 -13.20
N LYS A 62 -11.59 5.18 -14.06
CA LYS A 62 -11.52 3.73 -13.80
C LYS A 62 -10.78 3.44 -12.49
N LEU A 63 -11.36 2.58 -11.67
CA LEU A 63 -10.74 2.04 -10.46
C LEU A 63 -9.46 1.27 -10.81
N ARG A 64 -8.45 1.34 -9.94
CA ARG A 64 -7.19 0.61 -10.06
C ARG A 64 -7.12 -0.44 -8.96
N ASN A 65 -7.24 -1.71 -9.32
CA ASN A 65 -7.26 -2.78 -8.33
C ASN A 65 -5.84 -3.22 -7.91
N LEU A 66 -5.76 -3.89 -6.76
CA LEU A 66 -4.53 -4.42 -6.19
C LEU A 66 -3.80 -5.37 -7.15
N GLN A 67 -4.51 -6.29 -7.80
CA GLN A 67 -3.90 -7.29 -8.67
C GLN A 67 -3.26 -6.66 -9.91
N ASP A 68 -3.88 -5.65 -10.51
CA ASP A 68 -3.29 -4.86 -11.60
C ASP A 68 -2.02 -4.12 -11.15
N TYR A 69 -1.99 -3.61 -9.92
CA TYR A 69 -0.78 -3.01 -9.36
C TYR A 69 0.33 -4.05 -9.10
N LEU A 70 -0.04 -5.22 -8.58
CA LEU A 70 0.89 -6.34 -8.37
C LEU A 70 1.49 -6.83 -9.69
N ASP A 71 0.69 -6.87 -10.75
CA ASP A 71 1.10 -7.26 -12.10
C ASP A 71 1.80 -6.12 -12.88
N GLY A 72 2.00 -4.94 -12.28
CA GLY A 72 2.67 -3.80 -12.91
C GLY A 72 1.84 -3.07 -13.98
N ARG A 73 0.52 -3.29 -14.02
CA ARG A 73 -0.44 -2.64 -14.94
C ARG A 73 -1.06 -1.35 -14.39
N ALA A 74 -0.82 -1.04 -13.12
CA ALA A 74 -1.27 0.19 -12.47
C ALA A 74 -0.17 0.83 -11.62
N GLU A 75 -0.16 2.16 -11.53
CA GLU A 75 0.84 2.93 -10.77
C GLU A 75 0.49 3.07 -9.29
N PHE A 76 -0.78 2.83 -8.94
CA PHE A 76 -1.34 2.88 -7.60
C PHE A 76 -2.58 1.98 -7.53
N VAL A 77 -3.03 1.70 -6.31
CA VAL A 77 -4.28 1.03 -6.00
C VAL A 77 -5.28 2.06 -5.49
N THR A 78 -6.49 2.05 -6.04
CA THR A 78 -7.59 2.87 -5.56
C THR A 78 -8.08 2.31 -4.24
N VAL A 79 -8.26 3.20 -3.27
CA VAL A 79 -9.04 2.91 -2.07
C VAL A 79 -10.24 3.84 -2.00
N SER A 80 -11.28 3.34 -1.37
CA SER A 80 -12.48 4.06 -1.00
C SER A 80 -12.38 4.51 0.45
N MET A 81 -12.78 5.75 0.71
CA MET A 81 -12.88 6.35 2.05
C MET A 81 -14.04 7.34 2.08
N ASP A 82 -14.34 7.91 3.24
CA ASP A 82 -15.28 9.04 3.30
C ASP A 82 -14.60 10.33 2.79
N LEU A 83 -14.65 10.55 1.48
CA LEU A 83 -14.14 11.81 0.90
C LEU A 83 -14.98 13.02 1.30
N ASP A 84 -16.24 12.82 1.71
CA ASP A 84 -17.14 13.90 2.11
C ASP A 84 -16.81 14.41 3.53
N SER A 85 -16.05 13.65 4.33
CA SER A 85 -15.50 14.11 5.62
C SER A 85 -14.35 15.13 5.48
N GLY A 86 -13.92 15.46 4.25
CA GLY A 86 -12.84 16.40 3.97
C GLY A 86 -11.49 15.76 3.66
N ILE A 87 -11.43 14.44 3.40
CA ILE A 87 -10.23 13.80 2.85
C ILE A 87 -10.05 14.23 1.39
N PRO A 88 -8.91 14.85 1.01
CA PRO A 88 -8.69 15.24 -0.37
C PRO A 88 -8.62 14.03 -1.32
N TYR A 89 -9.28 14.11 -2.47
CA TYR A 89 -9.12 13.15 -3.55
C TYR A 89 -7.65 13.01 -3.96
N GLY A 90 -7.17 11.78 -4.09
CA GLY A 90 -5.78 11.45 -4.40
C GLY A 90 -4.85 11.46 -3.19
N THR A 91 -5.37 11.57 -1.96
CA THR A 91 -4.57 11.42 -0.74
C THR A 91 -3.78 10.12 -0.80
N LYS A 92 -2.45 10.23 -0.68
CA LYS A 92 -1.53 9.09 -0.73
C LYS A 92 -1.49 8.39 0.61
N LEU A 93 -1.63 7.08 0.56
CA LEU A 93 -1.76 6.23 1.73
C LEU A 93 -0.74 5.09 1.69
N CYS A 94 -0.42 4.57 2.86
CA CYS A 94 0.45 3.41 3.03
C CYS A 94 -0.05 2.56 4.20
N ILE A 95 -0.08 1.25 4.02
CA ILE A 95 -0.47 0.28 5.05
C ILE A 95 0.69 -0.72 5.18
N PRO A 96 1.45 -0.72 6.29
CA PRO A 96 2.62 -1.56 6.43
C PRO A 96 2.27 -3.05 6.38
N GLU A 97 1.10 -3.46 6.88
CA GLU A 97 0.63 -4.85 6.85
C GLU A 97 0.47 -5.37 5.41
N LEU A 98 0.03 -4.51 4.48
CA LEU A 98 -0.02 -4.85 3.04
C LEU A 98 1.38 -4.92 2.44
N ASN A 99 2.26 -3.98 2.79
CA ASN A 99 3.64 -3.97 2.29
C ASN A 99 4.38 -5.25 2.70
N GLU A 100 4.24 -5.66 3.95
CA GLU A 100 4.81 -6.89 4.50
C GLU A 100 4.22 -8.13 3.81
N LYS A 101 2.90 -8.20 3.64
CA LYS A 101 2.23 -9.31 2.96
C LYS A 101 2.74 -9.52 1.54
N PHE A 102 2.82 -8.44 0.76
CA PHE A 102 3.17 -8.49 -0.66
C PHE A 102 4.67 -8.32 -0.92
N LEU A 103 5.47 -8.17 0.14
CA LEU A 103 6.92 -7.96 0.10
C LEU A 103 7.34 -6.80 -0.82
N ARG A 104 6.49 -5.77 -0.93
CA ARG A 104 6.75 -4.56 -1.70
C ARG A 104 5.85 -3.41 -1.25
N PRO A 105 6.24 -2.14 -1.48
CA PRO A 105 5.37 -1.01 -1.24
C PRO A 105 4.10 -1.05 -2.10
N ILE A 106 2.93 -0.99 -1.46
CA ILE A 106 1.64 -0.83 -2.11
C ILE A 106 1.27 0.65 -2.07
N ARG A 107 1.29 1.30 -3.24
CA ARG A 107 0.94 2.72 -3.37
C ARG A 107 -0.57 2.87 -3.39
N LEU A 108 -1.16 3.33 -2.30
CA LEU A 108 -2.61 3.50 -2.17
C LEU A 108 -3.00 4.97 -2.41
N GLN A 109 -4.16 5.21 -3.01
CA GLN A 109 -4.74 6.56 -3.12
C GLN A 109 -6.24 6.57 -2.85
N ALA A 110 -6.67 7.44 -1.92
CA ALA A 110 -8.09 7.68 -1.64
C ALA A 110 -8.73 8.44 -2.80
N ARG A 111 -9.46 7.72 -3.65
CA ARG A 111 -10.07 8.28 -4.86
C ARG A 111 -11.54 7.93 -5.01
N ASP A 112 -11.96 6.85 -4.38
CA ASP A 112 -13.34 6.40 -4.40
C ASP A 112 -14.07 6.78 -3.11
N LYS A 113 -15.40 6.70 -3.13
CA LYS A 113 -16.27 7.13 -2.03
C LYS A 113 -16.99 5.95 -1.41
N SER A 114 -16.78 5.75 -0.11
CA SER A 114 -17.60 4.87 0.72
C SER A 114 -18.39 5.75 1.68
N ARG A 115 -19.68 5.41 1.86
CA ARG A 115 -20.54 6.07 2.84
C ARG A 115 -20.66 5.18 4.06
N TYR A 116 -19.91 5.51 5.10
CA TYR A 116 -20.05 4.90 6.40
C TYR A 116 -21.09 5.68 7.23
N ASN A 117 -21.84 4.98 8.07
CA ASN A 117 -22.89 5.61 8.88
C ASN A 117 -22.37 6.12 10.24
N ASP A 118 -21.15 5.74 10.59
CA ASP A 118 -20.49 5.92 11.87
C ASP A 118 -19.27 6.87 11.83
N VAL A 119 -19.14 7.65 10.75
CA VAL A 119 -18.02 8.58 10.52
C VAL A 119 -18.37 10.04 10.84
N SER A 120 -17.37 10.80 11.29
CA SER A 120 -17.50 12.23 11.59
C SER A 120 -17.68 13.04 10.30
N ARG A 121 -18.81 13.76 10.18
CA ARG A 121 -19.05 14.67 9.03
C ARG A 121 -18.34 16.02 9.13
N ASN A 122 -17.71 16.31 10.27
CA ASN A 122 -17.14 17.63 10.55
C ASN A 122 -15.60 17.65 10.47
N SER A 123 -14.96 16.51 10.23
CA SER A 123 -13.50 16.38 10.20
C SER A 123 -13.08 15.17 9.37
N PRO A 124 -11.90 15.20 8.72
CA PRO A 124 -11.38 14.05 7.99
C PRO A 124 -11.36 12.77 8.83
N ASP A 125 -12.07 11.73 8.39
CA ASP A 125 -12.21 10.47 9.09
C ASP A 125 -11.45 9.35 8.39
N PHE A 126 -10.42 8.84 9.09
CA PHE A 126 -9.53 7.80 8.59
C PHE A 126 -9.76 6.45 9.27
N SER A 127 -10.91 6.25 9.94
CA SER A 127 -11.23 5.02 10.67
C SER A 127 -11.60 3.84 9.78
N HIS A 128 -11.98 4.08 8.52
CA HIS A 128 -12.32 3.06 7.53
C HIS A 128 -11.63 3.29 6.19
N VAL A 129 -11.23 2.20 5.55
CA VAL A 129 -10.68 2.19 4.20
C VAL A 129 -11.08 0.90 3.49
N ASP A 130 -11.60 1.01 2.27
CA ASP A 130 -11.89 -0.17 1.43
C ASP A 130 -10.89 -0.23 0.27
N ILE A 131 -10.15 -1.34 0.12
CA ILE A 131 -9.20 -1.52 -0.97
C ILE A 131 -9.88 -2.15 -2.19
N CYS A 132 -9.65 -1.57 -3.37
CA CYS A 132 -10.15 -2.13 -4.62
C CYS A 132 -9.33 -3.37 -5.00
N VAL A 133 -9.99 -4.52 -5.06
CA VAL A 133 -9.45 -5.79 -5.59
C VAL A 133 -10.14 -6.13 -6.91
N ARG A 134 -9.57 -7.08 -7.67
CA ARG A 134 -9.96 -7.32 -9.06
C ARG A 134 -11.27 -8.10 -9.19
N THR A 135 -11.55 -9.03 -8.28
CA THR A 135 -12.71 -9.92 -8.35
C THR A 135 -13.34 -10.10 -6.98
N GLU A 136 -14.59 -10.60 -6.95
CA GLU A 136 -15.25 -11.05 -5.73
C GLU A 136 -14.39 -12.05 -4.95
N GLN A 137 -13.78 -13.02 -5.65
CA GLN A 137 -12.93 -14.02 -5.01
C GLN A 137 -11.74 -13.40 -4.27
N ASP A 138 -11.18 -12.31 -4.80
CA ASP A 138 -10.05 -11.61 -4.18
C ASP A 138 -10.48 -10.88 -2.89
N THR A 139 -11.79 -10.62 -2.68
CA THR A 139 -12.28 -9.97 -1.45
C THR A 139 -12.19 -10.89 -0.23
N TYR A 140 -12.08 -12.20 -0.43
CA TYR A 140 -11.96 -13.18 0.66
C TYR A 140 -10.52 -13.39 1.15
N ASP A 141 -9.53 -12.71 0.57
CA ASP A 141 -8.16 -12.75 1.10
C ASP A 141 -8.11 -12.00 2.44
N ASN A 142 -7.74 -12.72 3.50
CA ASN A 142 -7.63 -12.14 4.85
C ASN A 142 -6.59 -11.01 4.95
N SER A 143 -5.65 -10.91 4.01
CA SER A 143 -4.67 -9.82 4.01
C SER A 143 -5.25 -8.46 3.59
N VAL A 144 -6.42 -8.45 2.96
CA VAL A 144 -7.13 -7.22 2.57
C VAL A 144 -8.36 -6.95 3.43
N ASN A 145 -8.47 -7.62 4.59
CA ASN A 145 -9.56 -7.45 5.54
C ASN A 145 -9.04 -7.51 6.98
N GLY A 146 -9.37 -6.52 7.81
CA GLY A 146 -9.04 -6.55 9.24
C GLY A 146 -8.74 -5.17 9.81
N ILE A 147 -8.05 -5.17 10.96
CA ILE A 147 -7.62 -3.95 11.63
C ILE A 147 -6.16 -3.67 11.28
N VAL A 148 -5.87 -2.47 10.78
CA VAL A 148 -4.55 -2.09 10.27
C VAL A 148 -4.10 -0.72 10.78
N THR A 149 -2.83 -0.40 10.55
CA THR A 149 -2.28 0.94 10.69
C THR A 149 -2.27 1.66 9.33
N LEU A 150 -2.93 2.81 9.24
CA LEU A 150 -2.94 3.63 8.03
C LEU A 150 -2.00 4.83 8.18
N TYR A 151 -1.09 4.99 7.23
CA TYR A 151 -0.25 6.18 7.13
C TYR A 151 -0.77 7.11 6.04
N VAL A 152 -1.06 8.35 6.40
CA VAL A 152 -1.31 9.44 5.46
C VAL A 152 0.00 10.12 5.13
N GLN A 153 0.45 9.98 3.89
CA GLN A 153 1.71 10.55 3.43
C GLN A 153 1.55 12.07 3.29
N LEU A 154 2.43 12.81 3.96
CA LEU A 154 2.47 14.27 3.83
C LEU A 154 2.92 14.62 2.42
N VAL A 155 2.16 15.49 1.75
CA VAL A 155 2.62 16.12 0.52
C VAL A 155 3.61 17.20 0.96
N GLU A 156 4.90 16.99 0.70
CA GLU A 156 5.88 18.09 0.77
C GLU A 156 5.40 19.17 -0.21
N LYS A 157 5.09 20.36 0.33
CA LYS A 157 4.64 21.53 -0.44
C LYS A 157 5.82 22.18 -1.14
#